data_AF-A0A958FVX5-F1
#
_entry.id   AF-A0A958FVX5-F1
#
_cell.length_a   1.000
_cell.length_b   1.000
_cell.length_c   1.000
_cell.angle_alpha   90.00
_cell.angle_beta   90.00
_cell.angle_gamma   90.00
#
_symmetry.space_group_name_H-M   'P 1'
#
loop_
_entity.id
_entity.type
_entity.pdbx_description
1 polymer ?
#
loop_
_entity_poly.entity_id
_entity_poly.type
_entity_poly.pdbx_seq_one_letter_code
_entity_poly.pdbx_strand_id
1 'polypeptide(L)'
;YTVCKHLKTDERTSHIPVILLTARAAREDKLTGLETGADDYLIKPFDAKELVVRVKNLIELRSQLRERFSNATVIKPTEVAATSIDKLFLEKIISVIDAHIGEELFYVEQLAETVGMSVSQLNRKLGALIDQPAGQLIRSMRLQRAADLLKQNAGNVAEICYEVGFSSQANFTRAFKKQFGVSPMAYRRRYV
;
A
#
# COMPACT_ATOMS: atom_id res chain seq x y z
N TYR A 1 -11.19 -7.98 -25.57
CA TYR A 1 -10.89 -8.00 -24.13
C TYR A 1 -10.75 -6.59 -23.52
N THR A 2 -11.54 -5.61 -24.00
CA THR A 2 -11.39 -4.18 -23.63
C THR A 2 -11.63 -3.90 -22.15
N VAL A 3 -12.64 -4.54 -21.55
CA VAL A 3 -12.97 -4.35 -20.13
C VAL A 3 -11.83 -4.81 -19.21
N CYS A 4 -11.25 -5.99 -19.46
CA CYS A 4 -10.14 -6.49 -18.67
C CYS A 4 -8.94 -5.53 -18.73
N LYS A 5 -8.58 -5.09 -19.94
CA LYS A 5 -7.53 -4.09 -20.12
C LYS A 5 -7.82 -2.83 -19.30
N HIS A 6 -9.01 -2.25 -19.41
CA HIS A 6 -9.37 -1.05 -18.63
C HIS A 6 -9.25 -1.27 -17.12
N LEU A 7 -9.72 -2.40 -16.60
CA LEU A 7 -9.59 -2.72 -15.18
C LEU A 7 -8.13 -2.89 -14.74
N LYS A 8 -7.30 -3.55 -15.55
CA LYS A 8 -5.89 -3.78 -15.23
C LYS A 8 -5.03 -2.54 -15.42
N THR A 9 -5.47 -1.54 -16.21
CA THR A 9 -4.75 -0.28 -16.44
C THR A 9 -5.21 0.88 -15.56
N ASP A 10 -6.37 0.78 -14.91
CA ASP A 10 -6.88 1.81 -14.01
C ASP A 10 -6.25 1.65 -12.62
N GLU A 11 -5.68 2.72 -12.07
CA GLU A 11 -5.08 2.69 -10.74
C GLU A 11 -6.09 2.19 -9.69
N ARG A 12 -7.37 2.54 -9.79
CA ARG A 12 -8.38 2.19 -8.78
C ARG A 12 -8.68 0.69 -8.73
N THR A 13 -8.43 -0.05 -9.80
CA THR A 13 -8.89 -1.44 -9.95
C THR A 13 -7.80 -2.43 -10.39
N SER A 14 -6.62 -1.96 -10.80
CA SER A 14 -5.50 -2.76 -11.30
C SER A 14 -5.05 -3.91 -10.37
N HIS A 15 -5.15 -3.69 -9.07
CA HIS A 15 -4.83 -4.68 -8.03
C HIS A 15 -5.87 -5.81 -7.88
N ILE A 16 -7.06 -5.69 -8.48
CA ILE A 16 -8.13 -6.68 -8.39
C ILE A 16 -7.81 -7.84 -9.35
N PRO A 17 -7.79 -9.11 -8.86
CA PRO A 17 -7.60 -10.26 -9.74
C PRO A 17 -8.79 -10.44 -10.69
N VAL A 18 -8.51 -10.71 -11.97
CA VAL A 18 -9.52 -10.92 -13.02
C VAL A 18 -9.37 -12.32 -13.62
N ILE A 19 -10.45 -13.10 -13.55
CA ILE A 19 -10.58 -14.38 -14.28
C ILE A 19 -11.51 -14.18 -15.47
N LEU A 20 -11.03 -14.49 -16.68
CA LEU A 20 -11.85 -14.44 -17.89
C LEU A 20 -12.63 -15.74 -18.06
N LEU A 21 -13.96 -15.66 -18.10
CA LEU A 21 -14.86 -16.80 -18.36
C LEU A 21 -15.50 -16.66 -19.75
N THR A 22 -15.09 -17.48 -20.71
CA THR A 22 -15.45 -17.24 -22.13
C THR A 22 -15.70 -18.53 -22.91
N ALA A 23 -16.58 -18.48 -23.92
CA ALA A 23 -16.81 -19.60 -24.84
C ALA A 23 -15.73 -19.69 -25.95
N ARG A 24 -14.82 -18.72 -26.02
CA ARG A 24 -13.75 -18.66 -27.01
C ARG A 24 -12.63 -19.64 -26.62
N ALA A 25 -12.62 -20.80 -27.28
CA ALA A 25 -11.70 -21.89 -26.99
C ALA A 25 -10.41 -21.87 -27.83
N ALA A 26 -10.33 -20.99 -28.84
CA ALA A 26 -9.15 -20.90 -29.69
C ALA A 26 -7.93 -20.50 -28.88
N ARG A 27 -6.78 -21.10 -29.20
CA ARG A 27 -5.50 -20.82 -28.52
C ARG A 27 -5.15 -19.33 -28.60
N GLU A 28 -5.36 -18.71 -29.75
CA GLU A 28 -5.12 -17.28 -29.97
C GLU A 28 -6.00 -16.42 -29.07
N ASP A 29 -7.30 -16.73 -28.97
CA ASP A 29 -8.22 -16.03 -28.07
C ASP A 29 -7.79 -16.10 -26.60
N LYS A 30 -7.28 -17.27 -26.17
CA LYS A 30 -6.74 -17.47 -24.83
C LYS A 30 -5.49 -16.64 -24.58
N LEU A 31 -4.55 -16.66 -25.53
CA LEU A 31 -3.32 -15.86 -25.45
C LEU A 31 -3.64 -14.37 -25.38
N THR A 32 -4.44 -13.86 -26.31
CA THR A 32 -4.85 -12.45 -26.31
C THR A 32 -5.58 -12.07 -25.04
N GLY A 33 -6.40 -12.95 -24.47
CA GLY A 33 -7.06 -12.72 -23.19
C GLY A 33 -6.06 -12.54 -22.04
N LEU A 34 -5.08 -13.44 -21.92
CA LEU A 34 -4.05 -13.37 -20.88
C LEU A 34 -3.11 -12.17 -21.06
N GLU A 35 -2.74 -11.84 -22.31
CA GLU A 35 -1.92 -10.67 -22.64
C GLU A 35 -2.56 -9.34 -22.23
N THR A 36 -3.88 -9.29 -22.00
CA THR A 36 -4.54 -8.10 -21.45
C THR A 36 -4.33 -7.89 -19.94
N GLY A 37 -3.60 -8.79 -19.28
CA GLY A 37 -3.30 -8.73 -17.85
C GLY A 37 -4.30 -9.49 -16.98
N ALA A 38 -5.13 -10.34 -17.57
CA ALA A 38 -5.99 -11.26 -16.81
C ALA A 38 -5.13 -12.21 -15.99
N ASP A 39 -5.52 -12.43 -14.74
CA ASP A 39 -4.82 -13.32 -13.82
C ASP A 39 -5.13 -14.80 -14.14
N ASP A 40 -6.27 -15.08 -14.78
CA ASP A 40 -6.62 -16.42 -15.23
C ASP A 40 -7.63 -16.42 -16.40
N TYR A 41 -7.79 -17.56 -17.07
CA TYR A 41 -8.68 -17.77 -18.21
C TYR A 41 -9.31 -19.17 -18.19
N LEU A 42 -10.64 -19.22 -18.22
CA LEU A 42 -11.43 -20.45 -18.17
C LEU A 42 -12.48 -20.50 -19.29
N ILE A 43 -12.49 -21.62 -20.03
CA ILE A 43 -13.36 -21.82 -21.20
C ILE A 43 -14.70 -22.42 -20.77
N LYS A 44 -15.81 -21.93 -21.31
CA LYS A 44 -17.14 -22.52 -21.09
C LYS A 44 -17.38 -23.71 -22.05
N PRO A 45 -18.04 -24.79 -21.58
CA PRO A 45 -18.45 -25.05 -20.20
C PRO A 45 -17.25 -25.38 -19.30
N PHE A 46 -17.26 -24.90 -18.06
CA PHE A 46 -16.19 -25.14 -17.09
C PHE A 46 -16.71 -25.84 -15.83
N ASP A 47 -15.80 -26.47 -15.11
CA ASP A 47 -16.10 -27.06 -13.81
C ASP A 47 -16.16 -25.97 -12.72
N ALA A 48 -17.27 -25.92 -11.98
CA ALA A 48 -17.48 -24.91 -10.95
C ALA A 48 -16.51 -25.07 -9.76
N LYS A 49 -16.11 -26.30 -9.42
CA LYS A 49 -15.12 -26.56 -8.37
C LYS A 49 -13.74 -26.07 -8.81
N GLU A 50 -13.37 -26.27 -10.08
CA GLU A 50 -12.13 -25.72 -10.63
C GLU A 50 -12.08 -24.20 -10.49
N LEU A 51 -13.16 -23.50 -10.87
CA LEU A 51 -13.25 -22.05 -10.73
C LEU A 51 -13.08 -21.60 -9.27
N VAL A 52 -13.74 -22.28 -8.32
CA VAL A 52 -13.62 -21.96 -6.89
C VAL A 52 -12.18 -22.15 -6.40
N VAL A 53 -11.49 -23.21 -6.82
CA VAL A 53 -10.08 -23.44 -6.46
C VAL A 53 -9.19 -22.32 -7.01
N ARG A 54 -9.38 -21.92 -8.28
CA ARG A 54 -8.62 -20.81 -8.89
C ARG A 54 -8.82 -19.49 -8.14
N VAL A 55 -10.08 -19.16 -7.80
CA VAL A 55 -10.40 -17.96 -7.01
C VAL A 55 -9.72 -18.00 -5.64
N LYS A 56 -9.75 -19.13 -4.93
CA LYS A 56 -9.08 -19.28 -3.63
C LYS A 56 -7.57 -19.04 -3.75
N ASN A 57 -6.93 -19.60 -4.77
CA ASN A 57 -5.49 -19.43 -4.98
C ASN A 57 -5.12 -17.96 -5.24
N LEU A 58 -5.92 -17.22 -6.03
CA LEU A 58 -5.69 -15.80 -6.26
C LEU A 58 -5.86 -14.95 -5.00
N ILE A 59 -6.87 -15.26 -4.18
CA ILE A 59 -7.10 -14.58 -2.90
C ILE A 59 -5.94 -14.85 -1.93
N GLU A 60 -5.51 -16.11 -1.83
CA GLU A 60 -4.41 -16.54 -0.95
C GLU A 60 -3.10 -15.85 -1.35
N LEU A 61 -2.75 -15.85 -2.64
CA LEU A 61 -1.56 -15.15 -3.15
C LEU A 61 -1.59 -13.66 -2.78
N ARG A 62 -2.74 -13.00 -2.92
CA ARG A 62 -2.89 -11.60 -2.52
C ARG A 62 -2.79 -11.41 -1.01
N SER A 63 -3.28 -12.35 -0.22
CA SER A 63 -3.16 -12.31 1.25
C SER A 63 -1.72 -12.40 1.70
N GLN A 64 -0.97 -13.36 1.15
CA GLN A 64 0.45 -13.54 1.47
C GLN A 64 1.30 -12.33 1.09
N LEU A 65 1.00 -11.69 -0.04
CA LEU A 65 1.63 -10.43 -0.41
C LEU A 65 1.32 -9.34 0.64
N ARG A 66 0.05 -9.14 1.00
CA ARG A 66 -0.32 -8.14 2.03
C ARG A 66 0.35 -8.40 3.37
N GLU A 67 0.38 -9.64 3.85
CA GLU A 67 0.98 -9.99 5.15
C GLU A 67 2.47 -9.65 5.25
N ARG A 68 3.21 -9.75 4.14
CA ARG A 68 4.62 -9.33 4.11
C ARG A 68 4.79 -7.84 4.39
N PHE A 69 3.77 -7.03 4.14
CA PHE A 69 3.85 -5.57 4.23
C PHE A 69 3.02 -4.97 5.37
N SER A 70 2.03 -5.68 5.91
CA SER A 70 1.18 -5.18 7.01
C SER A 70 1.97 -4.82 8.28
N ASN A 71 3.13 -5.44 8.49
CA ASN A 71 4.03 -5.20 9.63
C ASN A 71 5.35 -4.49 9.25
N ALA A 72 5.57 -4.20 7.98
CA ALA A 72 6.80 -3.58 7.53
C ALA A 72 6.85 -2.11 7.99
N THR A 73 7.87 -1.76 8.77
CA THR A 73 8.08 -0.35 9.20
C THR A 73 8.52 0.53 8.01
N VAL A 74 9.12 -0.08 6.99
CA VAL A 74 9.53 0.56 5.75
C VAL A 74 8.88 -0.17 4.59
N ILE A 75 8.01 0.52 3.86
CA ILE A 75 7.38 -0.01 2.65
C ILE A 75 8.31 0.25 1.48
N LYS A 76 8.66 -0.81 0.75
CA LYS A 76 9.40 -0.71 -0.52
C LYS A 76 8.45 -1.05 -1.66
N PRO A 77 8.04 -0.07 -2.49
CA PRO A 77 7.09 -0.30 -3.59
C PRO A 77 7.46 -1.44 -4.53
N THR A 78 8.76 -1.63 -4.80
CA THR A 78 9.30 -2.71 -5.64
C THR A 78 9.03 -4.11 -5.10
N GLU A 79 8.89 -4.27 -3.78
CA GLU A 79 8.65 -5.56 -3.15
C GLU A 79 7.15 -5.87 -3.03
N VAL A 80 6.31 -4.83 -3.02
CA VAL A 80 4.88 -4.87 -2.71
C VAL A 80 4.00 -5.09 -3.94
N ALA A 81 4.30 -4.40 -5.02
CA ALA A 81 3.37 -4.25 -6.11
C ALA A 81 3.48 -5.41 -7.12
N ALA A 82 2.39 -6.13 -7.30
CA ALA A 82 2.28 -7.21 -8.29
C ALA A 82 2.31 -6.70 -9.75
N THR A 83 1.98 -5.43 -9.97
CA THR A 83 1.96 -4.79 -11.29
C THR A 83 2.77 -3.51 -11.29
N SER A 84 3.23 -3.07 -12.47
CA SER A 84 3.93 -1.79 -12.62
C SER A 84 3.07 -0.59 -12.19
N ILE A 85 1.75 -0.66 -12.37
CA ILE A 85 0.82 0.42 -12.03
C ILE A 85 0.64 0.54 -10.52
N ASP A 86 0.51 -0.59 -9.82
CA ASP A 86 0.45 -0.58 -8.35
C ASP A 86 1.76 -0.06 -7.74
N LYS A 87 2.89 -0.36 -8.39
CA LYS A 87 4.20 0.13 -7.98
C LYS A 87 4.28 1.65 -8.11
N LEU A 88 3.95 2.18 -9.28
CA LEU A 88 3.95 3.61 -9.56
C LEU A 88 2.99 4.35 -8.61
N PHE A 89 1.84 3.76 -8.32
CA PHE A 89 0.90 4.30 -7.35
C PHE A 89 1.53 4.40 -5.96
N LEU A 90 2.14 3.34 -5.44
CA LEU A 90 2.78 3.37 -4.12
C LEU A 90 3.95 4.34 -4.07
N GLU A 91 4.77 4.40 -5.11
CA GLU A 91 5.87 5.38 -5.23
C GLU A 91 5.34 6.82 -5.19
N LYS A 92 4.25 7.10 -5.91
CA LYS A 92 3.56 8.40 -5.87
C LYS A 92 3.06 8.71 -4.46
N ILE A 93 2.38 7.78 -3.79
CA ILE A 93 1.88 7.99 -2.43
C ILE A 93 3.03 8.32 -1.46
N ILE A 94 4.08 7.50 -1.47
CA ILE A 94 5.23 7.68 -0.58
C ILE A 94 5.90 9.02 -0.85
N SER A 95 6.13 9.38 -2.11
CA SER A 95 6.74 10.66 -2.48
C SER A 95 5.91 11.86 -2.02
N VAL A 96 4.58 11.80 -2.14
CA VAL A 96 3.70 12.88 -1.69
C VAL A 96 3.74 13.02 -0.17
N ILE A 97 3.69 11.92 0.57
CA ILE A 97 3.76 11.95 2.04
C ILE A 97 5.11 12.48 2.51
N ASP A 98 6.21 12.03 1.90
CA ASP A 98 7.57 12.45 2.27
C ASP A 98 7.77 13.96 2.07
N ALA A 99 7.24 14.51 0.98
CA ALA A 99 7.29 15.95 0.70
C ALA A 99 6.53 16.81 1.73
N HIS A 100 5.50 16.26 2.39
CA HIS A 100 4.64 16.98 3.34
C HIS A 100 4.76 16.42 4.78
N ILE A 101 5.86 15.71 5.08
CA ILE A 101 5.97 14.93 6.32
C ILE A 101 5.92 15.80 7.58
N GLY A 102 6.49 17.01 7.51
CA GLY A 102 6.55 17.97 8.62
C GLY A 102 5.32 18.87 8.75
N GLU A 103 4.37 18.79 7.82
CA GLU A 103 3.18 19.63 7.86
C GLU A 103 2.13 19.05 8.81
N GLU A 104 1.86 19.74 9.92
CA GLU A 104 0.90 19.28 10.94
C GLU A 104 -0.51 19.01 10.37
N LEU A 105 -0.93 19.81 9.39
CA LEU A 105 -2.27 19.75 8.80
C LEU A 105 -2.38 18.79 7.61
N PHE A 106 -1.31 18.07 7.27
CA PHE A 106 -1.34 17.07 6.20
C PHE A 106 -1.91 15.75 6.71
N TYR A 107 -3.18 15.48 6.37
CA TYR A 107 -3.94 14.30 6.73
C TYR A 107 -4.43 13.54 5.48
N VAL A 108 -5.34 12.59 5.67
CA VAL A 108 -5.80 11.67 4.62
C VAL A 108 -6.52 12.42 3.51
N GLU A 109 -7.23 13.48 3.86
CA GLU A 109 -7.98 14.34 2.96
C GLU A 109 -7.05 15.01 1.95
N GLN A 110 -5.96 15.62 2.42
CA GLN A 110 -4.97 16.30 1.56
C GLN A 110 -4.24 15.31 0.67
N LEU A 111 -3.87 14.14 1.21
CA LEU A 111 -3.26 13.07 0.42
C LEU A 111 -4.20 12.60 -0.69
N ALA A 112 -5.47 12.35 -0.37
CA ALA A 112 -6.49 11.92 -1.31
C ALA A 112 -6.71 12.93 -2.44
N GLU A 113 -6.80 14.21 -2.10
CA GLU A 113 -6.92 15.32 -3.05
C GLU A 113 -5.70 15.36 -4.00
N THR A 114 -4.49 15.31 -3.44
CA THR A 114 -3.24 15.39 -4.21
C THR A 114 -3.10 14.23 -5.18
N VAL A 115 -3.59 13.05 -4.81
CA VAL A 115 -3.47 11.85 -5.66
C VAL A 115 -4.65 11.68 -6.62
N GLY A 116 -5.69 12.52 -6.53
CA GLY A 116 -6.86 12.50 -7.39
C GLY A 116 -7.85 11.38 -7.06
N MET A 117 -7.97 10.99 -5.78
CA MET A 117 -8.89 9.94 -5.33
C MET A 117 -9.80 10.46 -4.21
N SER A 118 -10.97 9.83 -4.04
CA SER A 118 -11.70 9.99 -2.78
C SER A 118 -10.99 9.23 -1.66
N VAL A 119 -11.16 9.69 -0.42
CA VAL A 119 -10.59 9.05 0.78
C VAL A 119 -10.96 7.56 0.86
N SER A 120 -12.20 7.19 0.51
CA SER A 120 -12.64 5.80 0.51
C SER A 120 -11.90 4.96 -0.54
N GLN A 121 -11.68 5.49 -1.74
CA GLN A 121 -10.97 4.77 -2.80
C GLN A 121 -9.49 4.63 -2.47
N LEU A 122 -8.87 5.68 -1.93
CA LEU A 122 -7.49 5.64 -1.47
C LEU A 122 -7.28 4.57 -0.38
N ASN A 123 -8.12 4.58 0.66
CA ASN A 123 -8.03 3.59 1.74
C ASN A 123 -8.30 2.16 1.23
N ARG A 124 -9.25 1.98 0.31
CA ARG A 124 -9.52 0.67 -0.31
C ARG A 124 -8.32 0.16 -1.08
N LYS A 125 -7.68 1.01 -1.89
CA LYS A 125 -6.51 0.63 -2.68
C LYS A 125 -5.30 0.32 -1.79
N LEU A 126 -5.00 1.17 -0.82
CA LEU A 126 -3.90 0.93 0.12
C LEU A 126 -4.14 -0.33 0.97
N GLY A 127 -5.37 -0.52 1.48
CA GLY A 127 -5.74 -1.74 2.20
C GLY A 127 -5.57 -3.00 1.34
N ALA A 128 -5.95 -2.94 0.06
CA ALA A 128 -5.79 -4.08 -0.84
C ALA A 128 -4.32 -4.39 -1.18
N LEU A 129 -3.43 -3.40 -1.15
CA LEU A 129 -2.01 -3.54 -1.51
C LEU A 129 -1.11 -3.87 -0.30
N ILE A 130 -1.30 -3.16 0.82
CA ILE A 130 -0.38 -3.18 1.97
C ILE A 130 -1.10 -3.37 3.31
N ASP A 131 -2.42 -3.59 3.31
CA ASP A 131 -3.24 -3.74 4.53
C ASP A 131 -3.12 -2.56 5.51
N GLN A 132 -2.87 -1.36 4.97
CA GLN A 132 -2.66 -0.15 5.77
C GLN A 132 -3.48 1.01 5.20
N PRO A 133 -4.41 1.58 5.99
CA PRO A 133 -5.12 2.81 5.60
C PRO A 133 -4.16 4.00 5.49
N ALA A 134 -4.52 4.99 4.68
CA ALA A 134 -3.72 6.19 4.41
C ALA A 134 -3.25 6.91 5.68
N GLY A 135 -4.15 7.09 6.66
CA GLY A 135 -3.80 7.79 7.91
C GLY A 135 -2.79 7.02 8.76
N GLN A 136 -2.85 5.68 8.72
CA GLN A 136 -1.84 4.85 9.37
C GLN A 136 -0.51 4.93 8.62
N LEU A 137 -0.53 4.98 7.28
CA LEU A 137 0.66 5.12 6.44
C LEU A 137 1.40 6.43 6.72
N ILE A 138 0.69 7.57 6.68
CA ILE A 138 1.25 8.89 7.01
C ILE A 138 1.91 8.86 8.39
N ARG A 139 1.20 8.32 9.39
CA ARG A 139 1.72 8.21 10.76
C ARG A 139 2.98 7.34 10.85
N SER A 140 2.98 6.17 10.20
CA SER A 140 4.15 5.28 10.19
C SER A 140 5.36 5.94 9.54
N MET A 141 5.16 6.67 8.43
CA MET A 141 6.24 7.42 7.78
C MET A 141 6.78 8.54 8.67
N ARG A 142 5.92 9.36 9.29
CA ARG A 142 6.34 10.40 10.26
C ARG A 142 7.16 9.81 11.42
N LEU A 143 6.70 8.68 11.96
CA LEU A 143 7.40 7.98 13.04
C LEU A 143 8.75 7.40 12.59
N GLN A 144 8.83 6.88 11.36
CA GLN A 144 10.07 6.39 10.79
C GLN A 144 11.08 7.53 10.60
N ARG A 145 10.65 8.67 10.05
CA ARG A 145 11.49 9.87 9.94
C ARG A 145 12.00 10.33 11.31
N ALA A 146 11.13 10.34 12.32
CA ALA A 146 11.51 10.69 13.69
C ALA A 146 12.55 9.70 14.26
N ALA A 147 12.41 8.40 13.98
CA ALA A 147 13.36 7.39 14.42
C ALA A 147 14.75 7.63 13.79
N ASP A 148 14.80 8.03 12.52
CA ASP A 148 16.05 8.33 11.83
C ASP A 148 16.71 9.60 12.39
N LEU A 149 15.94 10.66 12.66
CA LEU A 149 16.44 11.87 13.34
C LEU A 149 16.97 11.58 14.75
N LEU A 150 16.30 10.70 15.49
CA LEU A 150 16.73 10.28 16.84
C LEU A 150 18.05 9.49 16.79
N LYS A 151 18.25 8.62 15.80
CA LYS A 151 19.51 7.90 15.59
C LYS A 151 20.66 8.85 15.25
N GLN A 152 20.37 9.87 14.46
CA GLN A 152 21.35 10.88 14.03
C GLN A 152 21.63 11.93 15.10
N ASN A 153 20.96 11.86 16.26
CA ASN A 153 21.10 12.83 17.32
C ASN A 153 20.78 14.28 16.87
N ALA A 154 19.87 14.44 15.90
CA ALA A 154 19.64 15.67 15.15
C ALA A 154 18.90 16.79 15.91
N GLY A 155 18.40 16.52 17.13
CA GLY A 155 17.66 17.48 17.93
C GLY A 155 17.16 16.87 19.24
N ASN A 156 16.39 17.64 20.02
CA ASN A 156 15.71 17.11 21.18
C ASN A 156 14.37 16.42 20.79
N VAL A 157 13.80 15.64 21.70
CA VAL A 157 12.59 14.83 21.40
C VAL A 157 11.37 15.70 21.08
N ALA A 158 11.27 16.90 21.67
CA ALA A 158 10.17 17.82 21.40
C ALA A 158 10.32 18.47 20.01
N GLU A 159 11.52 18.93 19.65
CA GLU A 159 11.82 19.47 18.32
C GLU A 159 11.49 18.45 17.23
N ILE A 160 12.00 17.22 17.35
CA ILE A 160 11.77 16.15 16.38
C ILE A 160 10.26 15.85 16.25
N CYS A 161 9.51 15.88 17.35
CA CYS A 161 8.06 15.67 17.32
C CYS A 161 7.35 16.68 16.41
N TYR A 162 7.68 17.97 16.54
CA TYR A 162 7.07 19.01 15.73
C TYR A 162 7.61 19.02 14.29
N GLU A 163 8.90 18.75 14.11
CA GLU A 163 9.55 18.66 12.80
C GLU A 163 8.93 17.58 11.90
N VAL A 164 8.49 16.46 12.48
CA VAL A 164 7.80 15.39 11.74
C VAL A 164 6.27 15.56 11.72
N GLY A 165 5.75 16.77 12.01
CA GLY A 165 4.34 17.09 11.83
C GLY A 165 3.39 16.50 12.87
N PHE A 166 3.85 16.20 14.10
CA PHE A 166 2.95 15.89 15.22
C PHE A 166 2.61 17.16 16.00
N SER A 167 1.31 17.34 16.28
CA SER A 167 0.80 18.47 17.08
C SER A 167 1.03 18.33 18.59
N SER A 168 1.31 17.12 19.10
CA SER A 168 1.56 16.92 20.52
C SER A 168 2.56 15.81 20.83
N GLN A 169 3.46 16.10 21.78
CA GLN A 169 4.50 15.17 22.23
C GLN A 169 3.93 13.93 22.92
N ALA A 170 2.77 14.07 23.58
CA ALA A 170 2.07 12.95 24.21
C ALA A 170 1.55 11.94 23.16
N ASN A 171 0.94 12.44 22.07
CA ASN A 171 0.48 11.58 20.99
C ASN A 171 1.66 10.95 20.23
N PHE A 172 2.70 11.74 19.95
CA PHE A 172 3.94 11.27 19.35
C PHE A 172 4.58 10.14 20.18
N THR A 173 4.78 10.34 21.48
CA THR A 173 5.43 9.34 22.35
C THR A 173 4.63 8.03 22.40
N ARG A 174 3.30 8.12 22.51
CA ARG A 174 2.41 6.95 22.52
C ARG A 174 2.44 6.21 21.18
N ALA A 175 2.44 6.98 20.08
CA ALA A 175 2.56 6.46 18.72
C ALA A 175 3.89 5.75 18.48
N PHE A 176 4.99 6.40 18.85
CA PHE A 176 6.35 5.90 18.68
C PHE A 176 6.55 4.62 19.48
N LYS A 177 6.12 4.60 20.75
CA LYS A 177 6.20 3.39 21.58
C LYS A 177 5.37 2.24 21.02
N LYS A 178 4.20 2.53 20.44
CA LYS A 178 3.38 1.50 19.78
C LYS A 178 4.08 0.90 18.56
N GLN A 179 4.76 1.73 17.76
CA GLN A 179 5.43 1.28 16.53
C GLN A 179 6.77 0.57 16.80
N PHE A 180 7.61 1.12 17.69
CA PHE A 180 8.98 0.67 17.91
C PHE A 180 9.19 -0.12 19.21
N GLY A 181 8.13 -0.32 20.00
CA GLY A 181 8.17 -1.03 21.28
C GLY A 181 8.82 -0.26 22.45
N VAL A 182 9.52 0.83 22.18
CA VAL A 182 10.25 1.64 23.18
C VAL A 182 9.93 3.13 23.04
N SER A 183 10.17 3.92 24.09
CA SER A 183 9.97 5.37 24.02
C SER A 183 11.01 6.04 23.09
N PRO A 184 10.73 7.24 22.53
CA PRO A 184 11.69 7.99 21.71
C PRO A 184 13.05 8.18 22.40
N MET A 185 13.04 8.48 23.70
CA MET A 185 14.27 8.67 24.48
C MET A 185 15.05 7.36 24.67
N ALA A 186 14.35 6.26 24.97
CA ALA A 186 15.00 4.95 25.08
C ALA A 186 15.53 4.47 23.72
N TYR A 187 14.84 4.79 22.64
CA TYR A 187 15.29 4.53 21.28
C TYR A 187 16.58 5.28 20.97
N ARG A 188 16.64 6.60 21.23
CA ARG A 188 17.85 7.41 21.05
C ARG A 188 19.04 6.84 21.80
N ARG A 189 18.89 6.50 23.08
CA ARG A 189 19.94 5.90 23.92
C ARG A 189 20.48 4.56 23.42
N ARG A 190 19.80 3.90 22.49
CA ARG A 190 20.25 2.62 21.92
C ARG A 190 21.19 2.81 20.73
N TYR A 191 21.15 3.97 20.08
CA TYR A 191 21.90 4.26 18.85
C TYR A 191 22.95 5.37 19.01
N VAL A 192 22.86 6.12 20.12
CA VAL A 192 23.83 7.11 20.57
C VAL A 192 24.52 6.56 21.80
#